data_AF-A0A6N7XR55-F1
#
_entry.id   AF-A0A6N7XR55-F1
#
_cell.length_a   1.000
_cell.length_b   1.000
_cell.length_c   1.000
_cell.angle_alpha   90.00
_cell.angle_beta   90.00
_cell.angle_gamma   90.00
#
_symmetry.space_group_name_H-M   'P 1'
#
loop_
_entity.id
_entity.type
_entity.pdbx_description
1 polymer ?
#
loop_
_entity_poly.entity_id
_entity_poly.type
_entity_poly.pdbx_seq_one_letter_code
_entity_poly.pdbx_strand_id
1 'polypeptide(L)'
;MKNRRGFISVIALIVMSVLMTVILYFESTTRYEHLILNSTKNNIQSYYLAEGKILMVLNENRYYKNQLLPMINEYFRSFPIVKYPTHIKISKEDLILGDTKDIVKVRIVDKDNKKQLKLIAESDFNGLKVTVTSYLNMVNHLFDLEIPVLDRKLIDDIYEKQLEDLLLNIEKNIVISNGDIPNTLYQMNSSIFSDIVLEKSGNNFQISSFRKNMTEPYIERFTNKNVIIILKHTGEDPINFFIQNSDENKDTINLSGVIYVEGNILISSDFEFKGIIIIKNGEINIDPIIKPKIKGIMITDNLVNYNFIEKADIVYNRENIYKYGTYIPRFLDLNMTIIKSN
;
A
#
# COMPACT_ATOMS: atom_id res chain seq x y z
N MET A 1 31.24 4.96 -94.14
CA MET A 1 30.89 4.77 -92.71
C MET A 1 32.00 5.35 -91.83
N LYS A 2 31.93 6.65 -91.48
CA LYS A 2 32.83 7.26 -90.50
C LYS A 2 32.33 6.88 -89.09
N ASN A 3 33.24 6.31 -88.30
CA ASN A 3 32.99 5.73 -86.98
C ASN A 3 32.23 6.70 -86.03
N ARG A 4 31.03 6.32 -85.59
CA ARG A 4 30.19 6.97 -84.57
C ARG A 4 30.79 6.91 -83.14
N ARG A 5 32.12 6.95 -83.00
CA ARG A 5 32.82 6.81 -81.71
C ARG A 5 32.54 7.97 -80.74
N GLY A 6 32.35 9.20 -81.24
CA GLY A 6 32.02 10.36 -80.42
C GLY A 6 30.62 10.29 -79.77
N PHE A 7 29.62 9.78 -80.49
CA PHE A 7 28.26 9.62 -79.98
C PHE A 7 28.16 8.54 -78.88
N ILE A 8 28.92 7.46 -79.03
CA ILE A 8 29.03 6.39 -78.01
C ILE A 8 29.67 6.93 -76.72
N SER A 9 30.68 7.79 -76.84
CA SER A 9 31.35 8.41 -75.68
C SER A 9 30.42 9.35 -74.90
N VAL A 10 29.57 10.12 -75.58
CA VAL A 10 28.60 11.04 -74.94
C VAL A 10 27.50 10.25 -74.22
N ILE A 11 26.96 9.21 -74.86
CA ILE A 11 25.96 8.34 -74.22
C ILE A 11 26.57 7.63 -73.00
N ALA A 12 27.80 7.12 -73.11
CA ALA A 12 28.48 6.47 -71.99
C ALA A 12 28.67 7.42 -70.80
N LEU A 13 29.02 8.68 -71.03
CA LEU A 13 29.13 9.70 -69.98
C LEU A 13 27.78 10.00 -69.31
N ILE A 14 26.70 10.11 -70.08
CA ILE A 14 25.35 10.33 -69.54
C ILE A 14 24.93 9.13 -68.69
N VAL A 15 25.10 7.91 -69.20
CA VAL A 15 24.78 6.67 -68.48
C VAL A 15 25.61 6.57 -67.19
N MET A 16 26.90 6.88 -67.24
CA MET A 16 27.77 6.86 -66.07
C MET A 16 27.39 7.93 -65.04
N SER A 17 27.00 9.13 -65.48
CA SER A 17 26.51 10.18 -64.59
C SER A 17 25.21 9.76 -63.90
N VAL A 18 24.27 9.17 -64.64
CA VAL A 18 23.01 8.65 -64.08
C VAL A 18 23.31 7.52 -63.08
N LEU A 19 24.18 6.58 -63.43
CA LEU A 19 24.60 5.51 -62.52
C LEU A 19 25.24 6.07 -61.25
N MET A 20 26.11 7.07 -61.36
CA MET A 20 26.75 7.67 -60.20
C MET A 20 25.74 8.40 -59.29
N THR A 21 24.77 9.12 -59.87
CA THR A 21 23.69 9.73 -59.10
C THR A 21 22.85 8.68 -58.37
N VAL A 22 22.54 7.56 -59.03
CA VAL A 22 21.78 6.45 -58.43
C VAL A 22 22.57 5.78 -57.30
N ILE A 23 23.88 5.56 -57.47
CA ILE A 23 24.75 4.99 -56.43
C ILE A 23 24.80 5.93 -55.21
N LEU A 24 25.03 7.22 -55.40
CA LEU A 24 25.05 8.21 -54.31
C LEU A 24 23.71 8.29 -53.60
N TYR A 25 22.60 8.20 -54.35
CA TYR A 25 21.26 8.14 -53.78
C TYR A 25 21.10 6.90 -52.88
N PHE A 26 21.43 5.71 -53.37
CA PHE A 26 21.36 4.48 -52.58
C PHE A 26 22.26 4.48 -51.34
N GLU A 27 23.48 5.01 -51.46
CA GLU A 27 24.39 5.16 -50.32
C GLU A 27 23.77 6.08 -49.26
N SER A 28 23.22 7.22 -49.70
CA SER A 28 22.59 8.18 -48.79
C SER A 28 21.37 7.59 -48.07
N THR A 29 20.48 6.92 -48.81
CA THR A 29 19.28 6.26 -48.27
C THR A 29 19.66 5.18 -47.27
N THR A 30 20.63 4.32 -47.60
CA THR A 30 21.13 3.27 -46.71
C THR A 30 21.70 3.85 -45.42
N ARG A 31 22.45 4.97 -45.50
CA ARG A 31 22.98 5.65 -44.31
C ARG A 31 21.88 6.21 -43.43
N TYR A 32 20.85 6.82 -44.01
CA TYR A 32 19.71 7.33 -43.26
C TYR A 32 18.91 6.20 -42.61
N GLU A 33 18.63 5.12 -43.32
CA GLU A 33 17.96 3.93 -42.77
C GLU A 33 18.75 3.34 -41.60
N HIS A 34 20.07 3.21 -41.73
CA HIS A 34 20.93 2.71 -40.65
C HIS A 34 20.89 3.62 -39.41
N LEU A 35 20.89 4.94 -39.59
CA LEU A 35 20.76 5.90 -38.48
C LEU A 35 19.39 5.80 -37.80
N ILE A 36 18.31 5.69 -38.58
CA ILE A 36 16.95 5.52 -38.06
C ILE A 36 16.83 4.21 -37.29
N LEU A 37 17.32 3.10 -37.84
CA LEU A 37 17.30 1.79 -37.19
C LEU A 37 18.08 1.80 -35.88
N ASN A 38 19.29 2.39 -35.86
CA ASN A 38 20.09 2.47 -34.64
C ASN A 38 19.47 3.39 -33.59
N SER A 39 18.93 4.55 -34.01
CA SER A 39 18.21 5.45 -33.11
C SER A 39 16.98 4.76 -32.51
N THR A 40 16.22 4.04 -33.33
CA THR A 40 15.04 3.28 -32.89
C THR A 40 15.43 2.18 -31.91
N LYS A 41 16.47 1.39 -32.22
CA LYS A 41 16.99 0.34 -31.33
C LYS A 41 17.46 0.91 -29.99
N ASN A 42 18.23 1.99 -30.02
CA ASN A 42 18.72 2.64 -28.81
C ASN A 42 17.57 3.24 -27.98
N ASN A 43 16.54 3.80 -28.62
CA ASN A 43 15.37 4.34 -27.94
C ASN A 43 14.57 3.23 -27.24
N ILE A 44 14.34 2.11 -27.92
CA ILE A 44 13.70 0.91 -27.35
C ILE A 44 14.53 0.39 -26.17
N GLN A 45 15.85 0.34 -26.31
CA GLN A 45 16.72 -0.08 -25.20
C GLN A 45 16.61 0.87 -24.00
N SER A 46 16.68 2.18 -24.21
CA SER A 46 16.47 3.17 -23.15
C SER A 46 15.11 2.98 -22.47
N TYR A 47 14.04 2.79 -23.23
CA TYR A 47 12.71 2.52 -22.67
C TYR A 47 12.72 1.33 -21.70
N TYR A 48 13.26 0.18 -22.14
CA TYR A 48 13.32 -1.01 -21.30
C TYR A 48 14.24 -0.85 -20.08
N LEU A 49 15.30 -0.04 -20.18
CA LEU A 49 16.15 0.27 -19.03
C LEU A 49 15.40 1.09 -17.98
N ALA A 50 14.64 2.11 -18.40
CA ALA A 50 13.84 2.92 -17.49
C ALA A 50 12.69 2.11 -16.86
N GLU A 51 11.98 1.29 -17.65
CA GLU A 51 10.95 0.37 -17.15
C GLU A 51 11.53 -0.67 -16.17
N GLY A 52 12.68 -1.25 -16.52
CA GLY A 52 13.41 -2.21 -15.69
C GLY A 52 13.70 -1.66 -14.30
N LYS A 53 14.13 -0.39 -14.19
CA LYS A 53 14.36 0.26 -12.88
C LYS A 53 13.09 0.33 -12.03
N ILE A 54 11.95 0.65 -12.64
CA ILE A 54 10.67 0.68 -11.92
C ILE A 54 10.33 -0.71 -11.39
N LEU A 55 10.48 -1.73 -12.23
CA LEU A 55 10.23 -3.12 -11.84
C LEU A 55 11.19 -3.60 -10.74
N MET A 56 12.47 -3.21 -10.81
CA MET A 56 13.46 -3.51 -9.76
C MET A 56 13.07 -2.87 -8.43
N VAL A 57 12.66 -1.61 -8.44
CA VAL A 57 12.20 -0.90 -7.23
C VAL A 57 11.03 -1.61 -6.55
N LEU A 58 10.14 -2.24 -7.34
CA LEU A 58 8.94 -2.91 -6.83
C LEU A 58 9.20 -4.35 -6.38
N ASN A 59 10.08 -5.08 -7.07
CA ASN A 59 10.24 -6.52 -6.89
C ASN A 59 11.47 -6.89 -6.05
N GLU A 60 12.52 -6.07 -6.03
CA GLU A 60 13.73 -6.38 -5.27
C GLU A 60 13.63 -5.90 -3.84
N ASN A 61 13.84 -6.82 -2.89
CA ASN A 61 13.76 -6.53 -1.45
C ASN A 61 14.64 -5.34 -1.03
N ARG A 62 15.81 -5.18 -1.65
CA ARG A 62 16.76 -4.09 -1.35
C ARG A 62 16.16 -2.71 -1.57
N TYR A 63 15.32 -2.55 -2.59
CA TYR A 63 14.71 -1.27 -2.94
C TYR A 63 13.31 -1.17 -2.37
N TYR A 64 12.53 -2.24 -2.49
CA TYR A 64 11.16 -2.28 -2.00
C TYR A 64 11.09 -2.18 -0.48
N LYS A 65 11.71 -3.12 0.26
CA LYS A 65 11.57 -3.21 1.72
C LYS A 65 12.39 -2.15 2.45
N ASN A 66 13.56 -1.77 1.93
CA ASN A 66 14.47 -0.88 2.65
C ASN A 66 14.29 0.61 2.28
N GLN A 67 13.71 0.93 1.12
CA GLN A 67 13.54 2.33 0.69
C GLN A 67 12.06 2.66 0.44
N LEU A 68 11.38 1.95 -0.46
CA LEU A 68 10.01 2.32 -0.87
C LEU A 68 8.97 2.15 0.24
N LEU A 69 8.95 0.97 0.89
CA LEU A 69 7.95 0.64 1.91
C LEU A 69 8.05 1.57 3.14
N PRO A 70 9.25 1.86 3.70
CA PRO A 70 9.40 2.85 4.77
C PRO A 70 8.87 4.24 4.38
N MET A 71 9.14 4.68 3.14
CA MET A 71 8.63 5.97 2.64
C MET A 71 7.11 6.02 2.59
N ILE A 72 6.45 4.95 2.12
CA ILE A 72 4.99 4.85 2.07
C ILE A 72 4.40 4.83 3.49
N ASN A 73 5.00 4.04 4.40
CA ASN A 73 4.57 3.96 5.79
C ASN A 73 4.70 5.31 6.49
N GLU A 74 5.83 6.02 6.31
CA GLU A 74 6.04 7.34 6.88
C GLU A 74 5.02 8.34 6.34
N TYR A 75 4.74 8.34 5.03
CA TYR A 75 3.75 9.22 4.42
C TYR A 75 2.36 9.09 5.07
N PHE A 76 1.87 7.85 5.25
CA PHE A 76 0.56 7.64 5.85
C PHE A 76 0.52 7.87 7.37
N ARG A 77 1.61 7.56 8.09
CA ARG A 77 1.66 7.71 9.56
C ARG A 77 1.88 9.14 10.01
N SER A 78 2.65 9.93 9.26
CA SER A 78 3.09 11.29 9.63
C SER A 78 2.29 12.42 8.99
N PHE A 79 1.26 12.08 8.19
CA PHE A 79 0.42 13.07 7.50
C PHE A 79 -0.09 14.13 8.49
N PRO A 80 0.07 15.45 8.24
CA PRO A 80 0.69 16.13 7.08
C PRO A 80 2.11 16.71 7.32
N ILE A 81 2.84 16.30 8.37
CA ILE A 81 3.89 17.13 8.99
C ILE A 81 5.30 16.93 8.40
N VAL A 82 5.61 15.78 7.78
CA VAL A 82 7.00 15.40 7.44
C VAL A 82 7.27 15.37 5.94
N LYS A 83 8.41 15.94 5.53
CA LYS A 83 8.97 15.77 4.17
C LYS A 83 9.56 14.37 4.05
N TYR A 84 8.86 13.49 3.36
CA TYR A 84 9.35 12.15 3.04
C TYR A 84 10.39 12.20 1.89
N PRO A 85 11.32 11.24 1.83
CA PRO A 85 12.23 11.11 0.68
C PRO A 85 11.42 11.02 -0.62
N THR A 86 11.89 11.66 -1.68
CA THR A 86 11.19 11.68 -2.99
C THR A 86 11.93 10.90 -4.06
N HIS A 87 12.95 10.15 -3.66
CA HIS A 87 13.85 9.45 -4.56
C HIS A 87 14.33 8.14 -3.94
N ILE A 88 14.40 7.11 -4.77
CA ILE A 88 15.00 5.81 -4.48
C ILE A 88 16.29 5.75 -5.28
N LYS A 89 17.38 5.38 -4.60
CA LYS A 89 18.70 5.26 -5.22
C LYS A 89 18.96 3.80 -5.57
N ILE A 90 19.18 3.54 -6.85
CA ILE A 90 19.61 2.26 -7.40
C ILE A 90 21.13 2.18 -7.31
N SER A 91 21.63 0.99 -6.99
CA SER A 91 23.06 0.77 -6.84
C SER A 91 23.71 0.65 -8.21
N LYS A 92 24.94 1.16 -8.33
CA LYS A 92 25.65 1.16 -9.61
C LYS A 92 25.90 -0.23 -10.18
N GLU A 93 26.01 -1.23 -9.32
CA GLU A 93 26.16 -2.64 -9.68
C GLU A 93 24.91 -3.19 -10.40
N ASP A 94 23.75 -2.65 -10.07
CA ASP A 94 22.47 -3.09 -10.62
C ASP A 94 22.08 -2.27 -11.87
N LEU A 95 22.90 -1.29 -12.25
CA LEU A 95 22.73 -0.53 -13.49
C LEU A 95 23.37 -1.27 -14.66
N ILE A 96 22.62 -1.36 -15.76
CA ILE A 96 23.11 -1.97 -17.00
C ILE A 96 24.13 -1.04 -17.69
N LEU A 97 25.16 -1.64 -18.28
CA LEU A 97 26.24 -0.97 -19.03
C LEU A 97 25.68 0.08 -20.01
N GLY A 98 26.09 1.33 -19.80
CA GLY A 98 25.70 2.48 -20.62
C GLY A 98 24.76 3.46 -19.92
N ASP A 99 24.05 3.03 -18.87
CA ASP A 99 23.13 3.89 -18.12
C ASP A 99 23.81 4.57 -16.92
N THR A 100 23.59 5.87 -16.80
CA THR A 100 24.17 6.71 -15.72
C THR A 100 23.13 7.22 -14.74
N LYS A 101 21.84 6.96 -14.99
CA LYS A 101 20.74 7.47 -14.18
C LYS A 101 20.36 6.47 -13.08
N ASP A 102 20.81 6.72 -11.86
CA ASP A 102 20.63 5.83 -10.71
C ASP A 102 19.43 6.18 -9.82
N ILE A 103 18.58 7.12 -10.23
CA ILE A 103 17.51 7.67 -9.40
C ILE A 103 16.13 7.35 -9.99
N VAL A 104 15.26 6.77 -9.16
CA VAL A 104 13.82 6.69 -9.42
C VAL A 104 13.11 7.69 -8.51
N LYS A 105 12.40 8.66 -9.10
CA LYS A 105 11.63 9.64 -8.34
C LYS A 105 10.30 9.04 -7.92
N VAL A 106 9.93 9.25 -6.66
CA VAL A 106 8.69 8.76 -6.05
C VAL A 106 7.81 9.95 -5.70
N ARG A 107 6.55 9.92 -6.13
CA ARG A 107 5.53 10.90 -5.76
C ARG A 107 4.25 10.19 -5.40
N ILE A 108 3.56 10.68 -4.37
CA ILE A 108 2.20 10.23 -4.06
C ILE A 108 1.25 11.30 -4.59
N VAL A 109 0.27 10.88 -5.37
CA VAL A 109 -0.69 11.76 -6.03
C VAL A 109 -2.11 11.34 -5.69
N ASP A 110 -2.99 12.32 -5.56
CA ASP A 110 -4.43 12.09 -5.45
C ASP A 110 -5.03 11.95 -6.84
N LYS A 111 -5.69 10.81 -7.10
CA LYS A 111 -6.43 10.58 -8.34
C LYS A 111 -7.73 9.85 -8.01
N ASP A 112 -8.86 10.38 -8.47
CA ASP A 112 -10.19 9.79 -8.27
C ASP A 112 -10.47 9.49 -6.77
N ASN A 113 -10.09 10.42 -5.89
CA ASN A 113 -10.15 10.30 -4.43
C ASN A 113 -9.28 9.19 -3.81
N LYS A 114 -8.45 8.49 -4.59
CA LYS A 114 -7.52 7.47 -4.12
C LYS A 114 -6.08 7.98 -4.13
N LYS A 115 -5.26 7.50 -3.20
CA LYS A 115 -3.82 7.80 -3.19
C LYS A 115 -3.10 6.82 -4.12
N GLN A 116 -2.46 7.34 -5.16
CA GLN A 116 -1.65 6.56 -6.09
C GLN A 116 -0.17 6.87 -5.94
N LEU A 117 0.66 5.86 -6.12
CA LEU A 117 2.11 6.00 -6.20
C LEU A 117 2.52 6.25 -7.65
N LYS A 118 3.26 7.33 -7.88
CA LYS A 118 3.84 7.67 -9.16
C LYS A 118 5.35 7.46 -9.09
N LEU A 119 5.85 6.51 -9.88
CA LEU A 119 7.28 6.23 -10.05
C LEU A 119 7.76 6.80 -11.38
N ILE A 120 8.85 7.55 -11.36
CA ILE A 120 9.43 8.16 -12.57
C ILE A 120 10.90 7.74 -12.65
N ALA A 121 11.22 6.99 -13.69
CA ALA A 121 12.58 6.56 -14.00
C ALA A 121 13.06 7.23 -15.29
N GLU A 122 14.31 7.69 -15.27
CA GLU A 122 15.00 8.21 -16.44
C GLU A 122 16.12 7.24 -16.80
N SER A 123 16.39 7.04 -18.09
CA SER A 123 17.52 6.25 -18.59
C SER A 123 18.26 7.02 -19.67
N ASP A 124 19.54 6.74 -19.83
CA ASP A 124 20.36 7.24 -20.93
C ASP A 124 21.10 6.07 -21.57
N PHE A 125 20.82 5.77 -22.83
CA PHE A 125 21.54 4.76 -23.59
C PHE A 125 22.05 5.38 -24.89
N ASN A 126 23.38 5.41 -25.05
CA ASN A 126 24.05 5.99 -26.21
C ASN A 126 23.58 7.42 -26.55
N GLY A 127 23.28 8.24 -25.53
CA GLY A 127 22.85 9.63 -25.68
C GLY A 127 21.35 9.84 -25.90
N LEU A 128 20.55 8.75 -25.99
CA LEU A 128 19.09 8.83 -26.04
C LEU A 128 18.49 8.71 -24.64
N LYS A 129 17.85 9.80 -24.22
CA LYS A 129 17.19 9.90 -22.91
C LYS A 129 15.72 9.58 -23.04
N VAL A 130 15.25 8.63 -22.24
CA VAL A 130 13.84 8.26 -22.16
C VAL A 130 13.39 8.39 -20.71
N THR A 131 12.16 8.89 -20.51
CA THR A 131 11.54 8.95 -19.20
C THR A 131 10.31 8.04 -19.18
N VAL A 132 10.29 7.09 -18.26
CA VAL A 132 9.14 6.22 -18.02
C VAL A 132 8.48 6.61 -16.71
N THR A 133 7.16 6.75 -16.76
CA THR A 133 6.31 7.05 -15.61
C THR A 133 5.33 5.90 -15.39
N SER A 134 5.32 5.34 -14.19
CA SER A 134 4.36 4.33 -13.76
C SER A 134 3.45 4.85 -12.65
N TYR A 135 2.19 4.43 -12.68
CA TYR A 135 1.18 4.71 -11.66
C TYR A 135 0.73 3.40 -11.01
N LEU A 136 0.75 3.35 -9.68
CA LEU A 136 0.34 2.20 -8.88
C LEU A 136 -0.73 2.57 -7.87
N ASN A 137 -1.69 1.69 -7.68
CA ASN A 137 -2.56 1.73 -6.51
C ASN A 137 -1.75 1.23 -5.31
N MET A 138 -1.86 1.91 -4.17
CA MET A 138 -1.06 1.56 -2.98
C MET A 138 -1.83 0.72 -1.97
N VAL A 139 -3.14 0.97 -1.85
CA VAL A 139 -3.99 0.42 -0.81
C VAL A 139 -4.83 -0.69 -1.41
N ASN A 140 -5.01 -1.76 -0.65
CA ASN A 140 -5.90 -2.85 -1.00
C ASN A 140 -7.31 -2.31 -1.24
N HIS A 141 -7.90 -2.72 -2.37
CA HIS A 141 -9.18 -2.25 -2.86
C HIS A 141 -10.31 -2.30 -1.80
N LEU A 142 -10.32 -3.31 -0.93
CA LEU A 142 -11.36 -3.48 0.09
C LEU A 142 -11.42 -2.28 1.06
N PHE A 143 -10.28 -1.68 1.39
CA PHE A 143 -10.23 -0.50 2.24
C PHE A 143 -10.64 0.79 1.52
N ASP A 144 -10.64 0.77 0.18
CA ASP A 144 -10.99 1.89 -0.69
C ASP A 144 -12.45 1.85 -1.19
N LEU A 145 -13.25 0.87 -0.74
CA LEU A 145 -14.67 0.73 -1.07
C LEU A 145 -15.56 1.82 -0.46
N GLU A 146 -15.05 2.61 0.49
CA GLU A 146 -15.82 3.61 1.25
C GLU A 146 -16.99 3.03 2.06
N ILE A 147 -16.97 1.72 2.31
CA ILE A 147 -17.96 1.01 3.14
C ILE A 147 -17.46 1.01 4.59
N PRO A 148 -18.25 1.50 5.56
CA PRO A 148 -17.84 1.58 6.96
C PRO A 148 -17.76 0.22 7.66
N VAL A 149 -18.56 -0.76 7.24
CA VAL A 149 -18.60 -2.12 7.79
C VAL A 149 -18.45 -3.14 6.67
N LEU A 150 -17.33 -3.87 6.67
CA LEU A 150 -17.09 -5.00 5.77
C LEU A 150 -17.46 -6.29 6.50
N ASP A 151 -18.53 -6.93 6.05
CA ASP A 151 -18.96 -8.25 6.51
C ASP A 151 -19.35 -9.09 5.29
N ARG A 152 -19.12 -10.40 5.34
CA ARG A 152 -19.42 -11.32 4.23
C ARG A 152 -20.86 -11.24 3.76
N LYS A 153 -21.81 -10.99 4.67
CA LYS A 153 -23.24 -10.93 4.32
C LYS A 153 -23.68 -9.56 3.82
N LEU A 154 -22.84 -8.53 3.95
CA LEU A 154 -23.17 -7.14 3.62
C LEU A 154 -22.47 -6.63 2.35
N ILE A 155 -21.38 -7.29 1.93
CA ILE A 155 -20.65 -6.93 0.72
C ILE A 155 -21.18 -7.70 -0.49
N ASP A 156 -20.93 -7.15 -1.68
CA ASP A 156 -21.25 -7.85 -2.93
C ASP A 156 -20.44 -9.16 -3.03
N ASP A 157 -21.08 -10.23 -3.54
CA ASP A 157 -20.51 -11.58 -3.70
C ASP A 157 -19.12 -11.57 -4.41
N ILE A 158 -18.89 -10.59 -5.28
CA ILE A 158 -17.62 -10.43 -6.01
C ILE A 158 -16.42 -10.15 -5.09
N TYR A 159 -16.66 -9.61 -3.89
CA TYR A 159 -15.63 -9.25 -2.91
C TYR A 159 -15.52 -10.26 -1.77
N GLU A 160 -16.44 -11.21 -1.65
CA GLU A 160 -16.49 -12.17 -0.54
C GLU A 160 -15.17 -12.92 -0.39
N LYS A 161 -14.71 -13.59 -1.46
CA LYS A 161 -13.45 -14.34 -1.45
C LYS A 161 -12.23 -13.45 -1.13
N GLN A 162 -12.23 -12.20 -1.60
CA GLN A 162 -11.14 -11.27 -1.31
C GLN A 162 -11.10 -10.90 0.18
N LEU A 163 -12.28 -10.73 0.79
CA LEU A 163 -12.40 -10.48 2.23
C LEU A 163 -11.95 -11.70 3.05
N GLU A 164 -12.33 -12.92 2.63
CA GLU A 164 -11.84 -14.15 3.27
C GLU A 164 -10.31 -14.25 3.24
N ASP A 165 -9.72 -14.04 2.06
CA ASP A 165 -8.28 -14.07 1.86
C ASP A 165 -7.55 -12.98 2.67
N LEU A 166 -8.17 -11.81 2.84
CA LEU A 166 -7.66 -10.74 3.68
C LEU A 166 -7.65 -11.16 5.15
N LEU A 167 -8.77 -11.62 5.69
CA LEU A 167 -8.91 -12.02 7.09
C LEU A 167 -7.98 -13.19 7.45
N LEU A 168 -7.88 -14.20 6.58
CA LEU A 168 -6.94 -15.32 6.74
C LEU A 168 -5.47 -14.86 6.74
N ASN A 169 -5.14 -13.84 5.93
CA ASN A 169 -3.79 -13.30 5.92
C ASN A 169 -3.49 -12.49 7.18
N ILE A 170 -4.45 -11.68 7.63
CA ILE A 170 -4.35 -10.89 8.86
C ILE A 170 -4.13 -11.83 10.04
N GLU A 171 -4.96 -12.86 10.23
CA GLU A 171 -4.78 -13.84 11.30
C GLU A 171 -3.36 -14.41 11.37
N LYS A 172 -2.85 -14.88 10.22
CA LYS A 172 -1.54 -15.54 10.13
C LYS A 172 -0.37 -14.58 10.36
N ASN A 173 -0.48 -13.35 9.86
CA ASN A 173 0.67 -12.45 9.74
C ASN A 173 0.59 -11.21 10.66
N ILE A 174 -0.54 -10.97 11.34
CA ILE A 174 -0.68 -9.81 12.21
C ILE A 174 0.23 -10.02 13.43
N VAL A 175 1.27 -9.19 13.49
CA VAL A 175 2.30 -9.20 14.53
C VAL A 175 2.73 -7.77 14.80
N ILE A 176 2.85 -7.43 16.08
CA ILE A 176 3.50 -6.20 16.52
C ILE A 176 5.01 -6.36 16.29
N SER A 177 5.56 -5.75 15.24
CA SER A 177 6.99 -5.80 14.96
C SER A 177 7.70 -4.69 15.72
N ASN A 178 8.50 -5.06 16.72
CA ASN A 178 9.14 -4.16 17.69
C ASN A 178 10.08 -3.07 17.11
N GLY A 179 10.34 -3.06 15.79
CA GLY A 179 11.30 -2.16 15.14
C GLY A 179 10.75 -0.84 14.59
N ASP A 180 9.47 -0.78 14.21
CA ASP A 180 8.92 0.31 13.38
C ASP A 180 7.75 1.06 14.04
N ILE A 181 7.52 0.88 15.34
CA ILE A 181 6.35 1.41 16.03
C ILE A 181 6.75 2.57 16.96
N PRO A 182 6.16 3.77 16.79
CA PRO A 182 6.48 4.92 17.64
C PRO A 182 6.17 4.67 19.12
N ASN A 183 7.01 5.20 20.02
CA ASN A 183 6.77 5.18 21.48
C ASN A 183 5.46 5.87 21.91
N THR A 184 4.83 6.62 21.01
CA THR A 184 3.54 7.27 21.22
C THR A 184 2.34 6.32 21.07
N LEU A 185 2.58 5.05 20.74
CA LEU A 185 1.56 4.04 20.52
C LEU A 185 1.65 2.94 21.59
N TYR A 186 0.54 2.69 22.30
CA TYR A 186 0.41 1.58 23.22
C TYR A 186 0.15 0.27 22.46
N GLN A 187 0.84 -0.79 22.85
CA GLN A 187 0.89 -2.05 22.12
C GLN A 187 0.50 -3.18 23.07
N MET A 188 -0.51 -3.95 22.69
CA MET A 188 -0.87 -5.18 23.38
C MET A 188 -0.96 -6.30 22.35
N ASN A 189 -0.15 -7.34 22.54
CA ASN A 189 -0.29 -8.59 21.81
C ASN A 189 -0.46 -9.70 22.84
N SER A 190 -1.64 -10.31 22.88
CA SER A 190 -1.90 -11.43 23.76
C SER A 190 -2.52 -12.57 23.01
N SER A 191 -2.04 -13.77 23.33
CA SER A 191 -2.65 -15.01 22.90
C SER A 191 -3.14 -15.89 24.06
N ILE A 192 -2.92 -15.47 25.31
CA ILE A 192 -2.96 -16.35 26.49
C ILE A 192 -4.09 -16.02 27.47
N PHE A 193 -4.82 -14.93 27.22
CA PHE A 193 -5.89 -14.44 28.09
C PHE A 193 -7.24 -14.75 27.46
N SER A 194 -8.22 -15.14 28.30
CA SER A 194 -9.59 -15.40 27.87
C SER A 194 -10.42 -14.12 27.90
N ASP A 195 -10.27 -13.33 28.96
CA ASP A 195 -11.06 -12.13 29.20
C ASP A 195 -10.13 -10.94 29.39
N ILE A 196 -10.39 -9.87 28.64
CA ILE A 196 -9.57 -8.67 28.65
C ILE A 196 -10.50 -7.47 28.81
N VAL A 197 -10.25 -6.67 29.83
CA VAL A 197 -11.11 -5.55 30.22
C VAL A 197 -10.33 -4.26 30.07
N LEU A 198 -10.76 -3.40 29.15
CA LEU A 198 -10.24 -2.05 28.94
C LEU A 198 -11.11 -1.06 29.72
N GLU A 199 -10.47 -0.31 30.60
CA GLU A 199 -11.09 0.71 31.44
C GLU A 199 -10.36 2.04 31.37
N LYS A 200 -11.09 3.13 31.62
CA LYS A 200 -10.50 4.46 31.80
C LYS A 200 -10.55 4.85 33.27
N SER A 201 -9.38 5.21 33.80
CA SER A 201 -9.19 5.68 35.17
C SER A 201 -8.56 7.07 35.14
N GLY A 202 -9.43 8.10 35.16
CA GLY A 202 -9.02 9.50 34.98
C GLY A 202 -8.36 9.73 33.61
N ASN A 203 -7.11 10.20 33.60
CA ASN A 203 -6.33 10.41 32.37
C ASN A 203 -5.64 9.15 31.84
N ASN A 204 -5.68 8.05 32.59
CA ASN A 204 -5.01 6.81 32.23
C ASN A 204 -6.02 5.79 31.74
N PHE A 205 -5.56 4.88 30.90
CA PHE A 205 -6.24 3.66 30.55
C PHE A 205 -5.63 2.50 31.34
N GLN A 206 -6.46 1.52 31.67
CA GLN A 206 -6.07 0.30 32.33
C GLN A 206 -6.58 -0.88 31.52
N ILE A 207 -5.74 -1.88 31.29
CA ILE A 207 -6.15 -3.18 30.76
C ILE A 207 -5.92 -4.23 31.82
N SER A 208 -7.01 -4.89 32.21
CA SER A 208 -7.02 -6.03 33.13
C SER A 208 -7.22 -7.31 32.31
N SER A 209 -6.24 -8.20 32.35
CA SER A 209 -6.24 -9.44 31.55
C SER A 209 -6.32 -10.67 32.45
N PHE A 210 -7.30 -11.54 32.17
CA PHE A 210 -7.60 -12.73 32.95
C PHE A 210 -7.29 -13.99 32.15
N ARG A 211 -6.68 -14.97 32.81
CA ARG A 211 -6.62 -16.36 32.32
C ARG A 211 -7.72 -17.14 33.03
N LYS A 212 -8.26 -18.18 32.38
CA LYS A 212 -9.32 -19.05 32.94
C LYS A 212 -9.11 -19.49 34.39
N ASN A 213 -7.85 -19.71 34.80
CA ASN A 213 -7.50 -20.23 36.12
C ASN A 213 -6.85 -19.20 37.05
N MET A 214 -6.83 -17.91 36.69
CA MET A 214 -6.23 -16.85 37.51
C MET A 214 -7.29 -16.11 38.31
N THR A 215 -7.04 -15.98 39.62
CA THR A 215 -7.87 -15.18 40.54
C THR A 215 -7.55 -13.69 40.49
N GLU A 216 -6.30 -13.33 40.17
CA GLU A 216 -5.87 -11.93 40.04
C GLU A 216 -5.53 -11.62 38.57
N PRO A 217 -6.02 -10.51 38.01
CA PRO A 217 -5.69 -10.12 36.64
C PRO A 217 -4.26 -9.62 36.53
N TYR A 218 -3.69 -9.80 35.34
CA TYR A 218 -2.54 -9.00 34.92
C TYR A 218 -3.01 -7.60 34.54
N ILE A 219 -2.45 -6.56 35.18
CA ILE A 219 -2.88 -5.17 35.01
C ILE A 219 -1.77 -4.36 34.35
N GLU A 220 -2.09 -3.73 33.21
CA GLU A 220 -1.26 -2.72 32.58
C GLU A 220 -1.95 -1.37 32.60
N ARG A 221 -1.16 -0.29 32.79
CA ARG A 221 -1.65 1.09 32.72
C ARG A 221 -0.88 1.87 31.67
N PHE A 222 -1.59 2.65 30.88
CA PHE A 222 -1.01 3.48 29.82
C PHE A 222 -1.75 4.80 29.64
N THR A 223 -1.12 5.75 28.96
CA THR A 223 -1.70 7.09 28.70
C THR A 223 -1.87 7.38 27.21
N ASN A 224 -1.28 6.54 26.35
CA ASN A 224 -1.31 6.70 24.91
C ASN A 224 -2.74 6.53 24.37
N LYS A 225 -3.21 7.51 23.60
CA LYS A 225 -4.49 7.42 22.88
C LYS A 225 -4.40 6.59 21.60
N ASN A 226 -3.20 6.46 21.04
CA ASN A 226 -2.96 5.59 19.89
C ASN A 226 -2.68 4.17 20.38
N VAL A 227 -3.42 3.19 19.87
CA VAL A 227 -3.33 1.79 20.32
C VAL A 227 -3.20 0.80 19.16
N ILE A 228 -2.46 -0.27 19.37
CA ILE A 228 -2.53 -1.50 18.56
C ILE A 228 -2.78 -2.63 19.54
N ILE A 229 -4.01 -3.15 19.54
CA ILE A 229 -4.44 -4.23 20.41
C ILE A 229 -4.71 -5.44 19.51
N ILE A 230 -3.96 -6.52 19.71
CA ILE A 230 -4.06 -7.77 18.95
C ILE A 230 -4.31 -8.89 19.97
N LEU A 231 -5.52 -9.43 19.94
CA LEU A 231 -5.99 -10.47 20.84
C LEU A 231 -6.26 -11.72 20.01
N LYS A 232 -5.40 -12.72 20.12
CA LYS A 232 -5.51 -14.00 19.41
C LYS A 232 -6.00 -15.08 20.36
N HIS A 233 -6.94 -15.91 19.96
CA HIS A 233 -7.34 -17.02 20.84
C HIS A 233 -6.32 -18.17 20.74
N THR A 234 -6.02 -18.83 21.86
CA THR A 234 -5.33 -20.13 21.85
C THR A 234 -6.25 -21.19 22.43
N GLY A 235 -6.78 -22.05 21.57
CA GLY A 235 -7.70 -23.13 21.97
C GLY A 235 -9.07 -23.00 21.31
N GLU A 236 -10.07 -23.66 21.88
CA GLU A 236 -11.42 -23.70 21.31
C GLU A 236 -12.29 -22.49 21.70
N ASP A 237 -11.98 -21.82 22.80
CA ASP A 237 -12.81 -20.73 23.31
C ASP A 237 -12.41 -19.37 22.73
N PRO A 238 -13.39 -18.53 22.34
CA PRO A 238 -13.15 -17.17 21.87
C PRO A 238 -12.67 -16.25 23.02
N ILE A 239 -11.91 -15.22 22.68
CA ILE A 239 -11.56 -14.16 23.63
C ILE A 239 -12.76 -13.23 23.85
N ASN A 240 -13.00 -12.80 25.07
CA ASN A 240 -13.95 -11.71 25.35
C ASN A 240 -13.19 -10.42 25.67
N PHE A 241 -13.39 -9.41 24.83
CA PHE A 241 -12.83 -8.08 25.03
C PHE A 241 -13.91 -7.11 25.51
N PHE A 242 -13.81 -6.66 26.76
CA PHE A 242 -14.76 -5.77 27.40
C PHE A 242 -14.23 -4.34 27.38
N ILE A 243 -15.05 -3.40 26.90
CA ILE A 243 -14.81 -1.97 26.92
C ILE A 243 -15.81 -1.36 27.90
N GLN A 244 -15.38 -1.16 29.14
CA GLN A 244 -16.23 -0.71 30.24
C GLN A 244 -15.54 0.39 31.02
N ASN A 245 -16.29 1.16 31.80
CA ASN A 245 -15.69 2.03 32.79
C ASN A 245 -15.80 1.39 34.17
N SER A 246 -14.90 1.77 35.07
CA SER A 246 -15.10 1.48 36.48
C SER A 246 -16.34 2.22 36.99
N ASP A 247 -17.08 1.61 37.91
CA ASP A 247 -18.38 2.08 38.43
C ASP A 247 -18.41 3.55 38.90
N GLU A 248 -17.24 4.14 39.18
CA GLU A 248 -17.08 5.51 39.67
C GLU A 248 -16.88 6.57 38.57
N ASN A 249 -16.59 6.19 37.31
CA ASN A 249 -16.28 7.14 36.23
C ASN A 249 -17.16 6.92 34.98
N LYS A 250 -17.92 7.95 34.57
CA LYS A 250 -18.70 7.93 33.31
C LYS A 250 -17.94 8.54 32.12
N ASP A 251 -16.63 8.49 32.18
CA ASP A 251 -15.76 9.16 31.23
C ASP A 251 -15.76 8.45 29.87
N THR A 252 -15.84 9.22 28.78
CA THR A 252 -15.73 8.63 27.44
C THR A 252 -14.33 8.05 27.21
N ILE A 253 -14.27 6.80 26.76
CA ILE A 253 -13.05 6.11 26.31
C ILE A 253 -12.78 6.55 24.87
N ASN A 254 -11.74 7.36 24.66
CA ASN A 254 -11.38 7.90 23.34
C ASN A 254 -10.01 7.39 22.89
N LEU A 255 -10.02 6.47 21.93
CA LEU A 255 -8.83 5.80 21.40
C LEU A 255 -8.76 5.92 19.87
N SER A 256 -7.58 5.70 19.33
CA SER A 256 -7.34 5.68 17.88
C SER A 256 -6.34 4.59 17.53
N GLY A 257 -6.50 3.84 16.45
CA GLY A 257 -5.61 2.70 16.24
C GLY A 257 -6.14 1.53 15.46
N VAL A 258 -5.59 0.36 15.79
CA VAL A 258 -6.03 -0.95 15.31
C VAL A 258 -6.44 -1.80 16.51
N ILE A 259 -7.64 -2.36 16.47
CA ILE A 259 -8.10 -3.40 17.40
C ILE A 259 -8.39 -4.65 16.58
N TYR A 260 -7.69 -5.73 16.86
CA TYR A 260 -7.90 -7.05 16.27
C TYR A 260 -8.26 -8.03 17.38
N VAL A 261 -9.42 -8.68 17.27
CA VAL A 261 -9.91 -9.65 18.25
C VAL A 261 -10.39 -10.92 17.56
N GLU A 262 -9.85 -12.06 17.98
CA GLU A 262 -10.39 -13.38 17.65
C GLU A 262 -11.38 -13.81 18.75
N GLY A 263 -12.62 -13.34 18.63
CA GLY A 263 -13.66 -13.54 19.63
C GLY A 263 -14.61 -12.35 19.75
N ASN A 264 -15.20 -12.20 20.92
CA ASN A 264 -16.30 -11.27 21.17
C ASN A 264 -15.80 -9.92 21.68
N ILE A 265 -16.52 -8.85 21.32
CA ILE A 265 -16.33 -7.51 21.89
C ILE A 265 -17.61 -7.09 22.61
N LEU A 266 -17.51 -6.72 23.89
CA LEU A 266 -18.60 -6.15 24.67
C LEU A 266 -18.32 -4.67 24.94
N ILE A 267 -19.24 -3.78 24.57
CA ILE A 267 -19.11 -2.34 24.80
C ILE A 267 -20.18 -1.87 25.78
N SER A 268 -19.73 -1.58 26.99
CA SER A 268 -20.56 -1.16 28.13
C SER A 268 -20.21 0.25 28.64
N SER A 269 -19.48 1.03 27.84
CA SER A 269 -19.14 2.43 28.14
C SER A 269 -19.18 3.31 26.89
N ASP A 270 -19.32 4.63 27.08
CA ASP A 270 -19.21 5.60 26.00
C ASP A 270 -17.84 5.49 25.32
N PHE A 271 -17.83 5.00 24.08
CA PHE A 271 -16.62 4.67 23.35
C PHE A 271 -16.53 5.45 22.04
N GLU A 272 -15.46 6.20 21.86
CA GLU A 272 -15.11 6.87 20.61
C GLU A 272 -13.80 6.29 20.05
N PHE A 273 -13.87 5.69 18.87
CA PHE A 273 -12.71 5.06 18.23
C PHE A 273 -12.44 5.65 16.85
N LYS A 274 -11.17 5.91 16.55
CA LYS A 274 -10.72 6.36 15.23
C LYS A 274 -9.71 5.38 14.64
N GLY A 275 -10.10 4.62 13.63
CA GLY A 275 -9.21 3.65 13.01
C GLY A 275 -9.91 2.38 12.58
N ILE A 276 -9.26 1.24 12.79
CA ILE A 276 -9.68 -0.04 12.22
C ILE A 276 -9.99 -1.03 13.33
N ILE A 277 -11.20 -1.60 13.31
CA ILE A 277 -11.60 -2.69 14.21
C ILE A 277 -11.80 -3.94 13.36
N ILE A 278 -11.12 -5.03 13.70
CA ILE A 278 -11.22 -6.31 13.02
C ILE A 278 -11.64 -7.37 14.04
N ILE A 279 -12.70 -8.10 13.71
CA ILE A 279 -13.26 -9.11 14.59
C ILE A 279 -13.41 -10.39 13.80
N LYS A 280 -12.76 -11.44 14.29
CA LYS A 280 -12.77 -12.74 13.66
C LYS A 280 -13.50 -13.74 14.55
N ASN A 281 -14.43 -14.50 13.99
CA ASN A 281 -15.14 -15.58 14.67
C ASN A 281 -15.79 -15.17 16.01
N GLY A 282 -16.42 -14.00 16.05
CA GLY A 282 -17.09 -13.55 17.26
C GLY A 282 -18.07 -12.42 17.03
N GLU A 283 -18.74 -12.03 18.11
CA GLU A 283 -19.86 -11.09 18.07
C GLU A 283 -19.51 -9.76 18.73
N ILE A 284 -20.22 -8.70 18.34
CA ILE A 284 -20.17 -7.42 19.04
C ILE A 284 -21.50 -7.18 19.72
N ASN A 285 -21.42 -6.97 21.03
CA ASN A 285 -22.56 -6.60 21.84
C ASN A 285 -22.34 -5.21 22.42
N ILE A 286 -23.29 -4.31 22.17
CA ILE A 286 -23.32 -2.98 22.77
C ILE A 286 -24.48 -2.93 23.75
N ASP A 287 -24.20 -2.42 24.94
CA ASP A 287 -25.24 -2.15 25.92
C ASP A 287 -26.32 -1.21 25.36
N PRO A 288 -27.62 -1.51 25.57
CA PRO A 288 -28.72 -0.81 24.90
C PRO A 288 -28.76 0.71 25.08
N ILE A 289 -28.13 1.22 26.14
CA ILE A 289 -28.16 2.63 26.55
C ILE A 289 -27.02 3.43 25.89
N ILE A 290 -26.08 2.75 25.24
CA ILE A 290 -24.82 3.33 24.78
C ILE A 290 -24.80 3.45 23.27
N LYS A 291 -24.20 4.54 22.78
CA LYS A 291 -24.05 4.84 21.35
C LYS A 291 -22.57 5.05 20.99
N PRO A 292 -21.79 3.98 20.75
CA PRO A 292 -20.38 4.12 20.40
C PRO A 292 -20.22 4.80 19.05
N LYS A 293 -19.13 5.58 18.89
CA LYS A 293 -18.81 6.27 17.64
C LYS A 293 -17.51 5.74 17.07
N ILE A 294 -17.56 5.19 15.86
CA ILE A 294 -16.41 4.62 15.17
C ILE A 294 -16.16 5.41 13.89
N LYS A 295 -15.03 6.11 13.82
CA LYS A 295 -14.59 6.86 12.64
C LYS A 295 -13.47 6.12 11.94
N GLY A 296 -13.80 5.28 10.97
CA GLY A 296 -12.86 4.45 10.23
C GLY A 296 -13.57 3.27 9.58
N ILE A 297 -13.05 2.05 9.75
CA ILE A 297 -13.64 0.86 9.15
C ILE A 297 -13.71 -0.28 10.17
N MET A 298 -14.78 -1.06 10.08
CA MET A 298 -14.93 -2.30 10.81
C MET A 298 -14.94 -3.47 9.85
N ILE A 299 -14.22 -4.54 10.18
CA ILE A 299 -14.11 -5.74 9.35
C ILE A 299 -14.47 -6.96 10.19
N THR A 300 -15.40 -7.78 9.71
CA THR A 300 -15.83 -8.99 10.39
C THR A 300 -16.18 -10.10 9.40
N ASP A 301 -16.08 -11.36 9.83
CA ASP A 301 -16.46 -12.54 9.04
C ASP A 301 -17.82 -13.12 9.40
N ASN A 302 -18.40 -12.73 10.54
CA ASN A 302 -19.61 -13.34 11.04
C ASN A 302 -20.47 -12.38 11.84
N LEU A 303 -21.02 -11.36 11.18
CA LEU A 303 -22.06 -10.55 11.81
C LEU A 303 -23.35 -11.40 11.92
N VAL A 304 -23.60 -11.95 13.11
CA VAL A 304 -24.84 -12.68 13.43
C VAL A 304 -25.95 -11.71 13.82
N ASN A 305 -25.60 -10.60 14.48
CA ASN A 305 -26.53 -9.63 15.04
C ASN A 305 -26.34 -8.23 14.44
N TYR A 306 -27.26 -7.85 13.54
CA TYR A 306 -27.24 -6.53 12.90
C TYR A 306 -27.58 -5.36 13.84
N ASN A 307 -28.05 -5.63 15.06
CA ASN A 307 -28.38 -4.59 16.04
C ASN A 307 -27.19 -3.66 16.34
N PHE A 308 -25.96 -4.16 16.21
CA PHE A 308 -24.75 -3.35 16.37
C PHE A 308 -24.70 -2.18 15.36
N ILE A 309 -25.03 -2.43 14.10
CA ILE A 309 -24.94 -1.44 13.02
C ILE A 309 -25.95 -0.31 13.22
N GLU A 310 -27.14 -0.64 13.75
CA GLU A 310 -28.17 0.36 14.04
C GLU A 310 -27.85 1.18 15.30
N LYS A 311 -27.15 0.57 16.27
CA LYS A 311 -26.83 1.20 17.56
C LYS A 311 -25.53 2.00 17.53
N ALA A 312 -24.55 1.64 16.72
CA ALA A 312 -23.28 2.36 16.62
C ALA A 312 -23.32 3.45 15.54
N ASP A 313 -22.66 4.58 15.79
CA ASP A 313 -22.41 5.61 14.76
C ASP A 313 -21.08 5.30 14.06
N ILE A 314 -21.15 4.54 12.97
CA ILE A 314 -19.97 4.08 12.21
C ILE A 314 -19.86 4.88 10.92
N VAL A 315 -18.82 5.72 10.84
CA VAL A 315 -18.57 6.60 9.70
C VAL A 315 -17.23 6.25 9.06
N TYR A 316 -17.26 5.97 7.76
CA TYR A 316 -16.05 5.74 6.98
C TYR A 316 -15.14 6.97 7.03
N ASN A 317 -13.88 6.78 7.42
CA ASN A 317 -12.88 7.85 7.46
C ASN A 317 -11.55 7.40 6.86
N ARG A 318 -11.29 7.79 5.62
CA ARG A 318 -10.09 7.42 4.86
C ARG A 318 -8.79 7.79 5.57
N GLU A 319 -8.72 8.98 6.18
CA GLU A 319 -7.49 9.46 6.83
C GLU A 319 -7.08 8.54 7.99
N ASN A 320 -8.03 8.19 8.86
CA ASN A 320 -7.79 7.25 9.96
C ASN A 320 -7.45 5.85 9.44
N ILE A 321 -8.16 5.36 8.40
CA ILE A 321 -7.92 4.05 7.80
C ILE A 321 -6.51 3.98 7.21
N TYR A 322 -6.08 5.01 6.48
CA TYR A 322 -4.76 5.02 5.84
C TYR A 322 -3.65 5.11 6.87
N LYS A 323 -3.82 5.94 7.91
CA LYS A 323 -2.85 6.08 8.99
C LYS A 323 -2.63 4.76 9.73
N TYR A 324 -3.71 4.11 10.17
CA TYR A 324 -3.64 2.90 10.99
C TYR A 324 -3.58 1.61 10.18
N GLY A 325 -3.99 1.63 8.92
CA GLY A 325 -3.92 0.49 7.99
C GLY A 325 -2.50 0.02 7.73
N THR A 326 -1.51 0.91 7.79
CA THR A 326 -0.08 0.53 7.65
C THR A 326 0.45 -0.44 8.72
N TYR A 327 -0.34 -0.71 9.77
CA TYR A 327 -0.02 -1.72 10.79
C TYR A 327 -0.69 -3.08 10.52
N ILE A 328 -1.53 -3.17 9.49
CA ILE A 328 -2.30 -4.36 9.15
C ILE A 328 -1.64 -5.06 7.94
N PRO A 329 -1.41 -6.39 8.01
CA PRO A 329 -0.94 -7.15 6.86
C PRO A 329 -1.87 -6.97 5.65
N ARG A 330 -1.28 -6.93 4.44
CA ARG A 330 -2.02 -6.76 3.17
C ARG A 330 -2.84 -5.47 3.04
N PHE A 331 -2.69 -4.49 3.93
CA PHE A 331 -3.25 -3.16 3.71
C PHE A 331 -2.60 -2.46 2.52
N LEU A 332 -1.26 -2.49 2.46
CA LEU A 332 -0.51 -2.04 1.29
C LEU A 332 -0.43 -3.17 0.27
N ASP A 333 -0.98 -2.92 -0.91
CA ASP A 333 -0.99 -3.86 -2.03
C ASP A 333 -0.67 -3.09 -3.33
N LEU A 334 0.62 -3.04 -3.67
CA LEU A 334 1.10 -2.25 -4.80
C LEU A 334 0.74 -2.93 -6.13
N ASN A 335 -0.32 -2.44 -6.77
CA ASN A 335 -0.75 -2.94 -8.07
C ASN A 335 -0.52 -1.88 -9.15
N MET A 336 0.28 -2.25 -10.17
CA MET A 336 0.60 -1.36 -11.27
C MET A 336 -0.60 -1.18 -12.21
N THR A 337 -0.98 0.06 -12.47
CA THR A 337 -2.15 0.39 -13.28
C THR A 337 -1.78 0.83 -14.69
N ILE A 338 -0.71 1.63 -14.82
CA ILE A 338 -0.33 2.26 -16.09
C ILE A 338 1.19 2.45 -16.13
N ILE A 339 1.81 2.15 -17.27
CA ILE A 339 3.15 2.60 -17.64
C ILE A 339 3.04 3.49 -18.88
N LYS A 340 3.63 4.69 -18.84
CA LYS A 340 3.73 5.60 -19.98
C LYS A 340 5.18 6.01 -20.18
N SER A 341 5.65 5.99 -21.42
CA SER A 341 6.86 6.72 -21.82
C SER A 341 6.49 8.09 -22.37
N ASN A 342 7.37 9.05 -22.09
CA ASN A 342 7.39 10.36 -22.73
C ASN A 342 8.68 10.54 -23.52
#